data_AF-H8G934-F1
#
_entry.id   AF-H8G934-F1
#
_cell.length_a   1.000
_cell.length_b   1.000
_cell.length_c   1.000
_cell.angle_alpha   90.00
_cell.angle_beta   90.00
_cell.angle_gamma   90.00
#
_symmetry.space_group_name_H-M   'P 1'
#
loop_
_entity.id
_entity.type
_entity.pdbx_description
1 polymer ?
#
loop_
_entity_poly.entity_id
_entity_poly.type
_entity_poly.pdbx_seq_one_letter_code
_entity_poly.pdbx_strand_id
1 'polypeptide(L)' 'MGYWVKARKDIQAVLVTFHQANWRIDDPPKYYRVRCPCGMHQRWIHRAPSDPSHCKNAIRCLERQPCYEERTDR' A
#
# COMPACT_ATOMS: atom_id res chain seq x y z
N MET A 1 -6.80 6.83 -13.89
CA MET A 1 -5.70 6.59 -12.93
C MET A 1 -5.94 7.40 -11.66
N GLY A 2 -5.65 6.85 -10.48
CA GLY A 2 -5.74 7.58 -9.21
C GLY A 2 -4.62 8.62 -9.03
N TYR A 3 -4.86 9.62 -8.19
CA TYR A 3 -3.92 10.73 -7.92
C TYR A 3 -2.55 10.27 -7.36
N TRP A 4 -2.49 9.10 -6.73
CA TRP A 4 -1.28 8.47 -6.21
C TRP A 4 -0.17 8.17 -7.23
N VAL A 5 -0.48 8.20 -8.53
CA VAL A 5 0.53 8.05 -9.60
C VAL A 5 1.54 9.21 -9.61
N LYS A 6 1.18 10.37 -9.01
CA LYS A 6 2.08 11.53 -8.85
C LYS A 6 2.86 11.53 -7.52
N ALA A 7 2.80 10.45 -6.74
CA ALA A 7 3.57 10.33 -5.50
C ALA A 7 5.09 10.30 -5.76
N ARG A 8 5.90 10.46 -4.70
CA ARG A 8 7.34 10.19 -4.78
C ARG A 8 7.58 8.76 -5.27
N LYS A 9 8.63 8.54 -6.07
CA LYS A 9 8.94 7.23 -6.69
C LYS A 9 8.93 6.07 -5.68
N ASP A 10 9.51 6.27 -4.50
CA ASP A 10 9.57 5.24 -3.45
C ASP A 10 8.18 4.84 -2.94
N ILE A 11 7.30 5.82 -2.76
CA ILE A 11 5.91 5.61 -2.31
C ILE A 11 5.07 5.06 -3.44
N GLN A 12 5.28 5.56 -4.65
CA GLN A 12 4.62 5.05 -5.84
C GLN A 12 4.90 3.56 -6.02
N ALA A 13 6.14 3.10 -5.84
CA ALA A 13 6.47 1.68 -5.90
C ALA A 13 5.66 0.86 -4.89
N VAL A 14 5.60 1.31 -3.62
CA VAL A 14 4.78 0.66 -2.58
C VAL A 14 3.30 0.63 -2.98
N LEU A 15 2.75 1.76 -3.42
CA LEU A 15 1.34 1.85 -3.82
C LEU A 15 1.03 0.99 -5.04
N VAL A 16 1.95 0.88 -6.01
CA VAL A 16 1.82 -0.07 -7.13
C VAL A 16 1.75 -1.49 -6.60
N THR A 17 2.61 -1.90 -5.67
CA THR A 17 2.55 -3.23 -5.06
C THR A 17 1.22 -3.50 -4.36
N PHE A 18 0.71 -2.53 -3.58
CA PHE A 18 -0.63 -2.65 -2.98
C PHE A 18 -1.74 -2.75 -4.04
N HIS A 19 -1.63 -1.98 -5.12
CA HIS A 19 -2.61 -2.03 -6.21
C HIS A 19 -2.58 -3.38 -6.95
N GLN A 20 -1.39 -3.92 -7.22
CA GLN A 20 -1.20 -5.26 -7.81
C GLN A 20 -1.71 -6.37 -6.89
N ALA A 21 -1.58 -6.20 -5.57
CA ALA A 21 -2.19 -7.05 -4.56
C ALA A 21 -3.72 -6.94 -4.51
N ASN A 22 -4.34 -6.13 -5.38
CA ASN A 22 -5.76 -5.87 -5.46
C ASN A 22 -6.32 -5.14 -4.23
N TRP A 23 -5.48 -4.37 -3.53
CA TRP A 23 -5.90 -3.47 -2.47
C TRP A 23 -6.41 -2.16 -3.08
N ARG A 24 -7.44 -1.59 -2.45
CA ARG A 24 -7.99 -0.28 -2.81
C ARG A 24 -7.13 0.81 -2.20
N ILE A 25 -6.80 1.83 -2.97
CA ILE A 25 -5.98 2.95 -2.54
C ILE A 25 -6.85 4.20 -2.61
N ASP A 26 -7.16 4.76 -1.44
CA ASP A 26 -7.78 6.07 -1.32
C ASP A 26 -6.68 7.14 -1.18
N ASP A 27 -6.96 8.31 -1.74
CA ASP A 27 -6.02 9.44 -1.86
C ASP A 27 -6.39 10.65 -0.97
N PRO A 28 -6.26 10.54 0.38
CA PRO A 28 -6.30 11.71 1.25
C PRO A 28 -5.07 12.63 1.08
N PRO A 29 -5.19 13.94 1.42
CA PRO A 29 -4.14 14.93 1.17
C PRO A 29 -2.82 14.68 1.92
N LYS A 30 -2.83 13.99 3.07
CA LYS A 30 -1.66 13.78 3.95
C LYS A 30 -1.19 12.32 4.02
N TYR A 31 -2.09 11.37 3.83
CA TYR A 31 -1.82 9.93 3.93
C TYR A 31 -2.55 9.22 2.81
N TYR A 32 -1.94 8.22 2.18
CA TYR A 32 -2.66 7.27 1.34
C TYR A 32 -3.27 6.19 2.21
N ARG A 33 -4.56 5.93 2.06
CA ARG A 33 -5.23 4.86 2.80
C ARG A 33 -5.35 3.65 1.89
N VAL A 34 -4.70 2.56 2.26
CA VAL A 34 -4.80 1.28 1.55
C VAL A 34 -5.76 0.36 2.29
N ARG A 35 -6.75 -0.18 1.59
CA ARG A 35 -7.80 -1.06 2.13
C ARG A 35 -7.77 -2.38 1.39
N CYS A 36 -7.67 -3.46 2.14
CA CYS A 36 -7.77 -4.80 1.60
C CYS A 36 -9.21 -5.07 1.14
N PRO A 37 -9.42 -5.84 0.05
CA PRO A 37 -10.75 -6.27 -0.37
C PRO A 37 -11.50 -7.10 0.69
N CYS A 38 -10.81 -7.71 1.67
CA CYS A 38 -11.47 -8.40 2.79
C CYS A 38 -12.25 -7.46 3.74
N GLY A 39 -12.07 -6.13 3.64
CA GLY A 39 -12.72 -5.14 4.49
C GLY A 39 -12.15 -5.01 5.90
N MET A 40 -11.41 -6.00 6.40
CA MET A 40 -10.81 -5.98 7.75
C MET A 40 -9.44 -5.30 7.80
N HIS A 41 -8.60 -5.55 6.78
CA HIS A 41 -7.25 -5.00 6.77
C HIS A 41 -7.19 -3.64 6.09
N GLN A 42 -6.58 -2.68 6.77
CA GLN A 42 -6.31 -1.35 6.22
C GLN A 42 -5.02 -0.80 6.80
N ARG A 43 -4.36 0.09 6.06
CA ARG A 43 -3.15 0.77 6.50
C ARG A 43 -3.11 2.19 5.95
N TRP A 44 -2.42 3.05 6.69
CA TRP A 44 -2.13 4.42 6.28
C TRP A 44 -0.67 4.51 5.89
N ILE A 45 -0.39 5.03 4.70
CA ILE A 45 0.95 5.25 4.18
C ILE A 45 1.16 6.76 4.14
N HIS A 46 2.19 7.25 4.82
CA HIS A 46 2.45 8.68 4.81
C HIS A 46 2.92 9.11 3.41
N ARG A 47 2.46 10.27 2.92
CA ARG A 47 2.81 10.74 1.57
C ARG A 47 4.29 11.10 1.45
N ALA A 48 4.89 11.59 2.54
CA ALA A 48 6.28 11.98 2.61
C ALA A 48 6.87 11.51 3.95
N PRO A 49 7.15 10.20 4.10
CA PRO A 49 7.87 9.73 5.26
C PRO A 49 9.31 10.26 5.20
N SER A 50 9.81 10.74 6.33
CA SER A 50 11.21 11.12 6.48
C SER A 50 12.13 9.89 6.57
N ASP A 51 11.56 8.73 6.85
CA ASP A 51 12.29 7.48 7.10
C ASP A 51 12.21 6.52 5.89
N PRO A 52 13.36 6.05 5.35
CA PRO A 52 13.39 5.16 4.19
C PRO A 52 12.94 3.73 4.51
N SER A 53 12.95 3.32 5.78
CA SER A 53 12.44 2.00 6.20
C SER A 53 10.91 1.96 6.24
N HIS A 54 10.23 3.12 6.20
CA HIS A 54 8.77 3.20 6.16
C HIS A 54 8.17 2.40 5.00
N CYS A 55 8.76 2.52 3.80
CA CYS A 55 8.32 1.79 2.61
C CYS A 55 8.50 0.28 2.79
N LYS A 56 9.66 -0.17 3.27
CA LYS A 56 9.96 -1.58 3.52
C LYS A 56 9.00 -2.18 4.55
N ASN A 57 8.71 -1.45 5.62
CA ASN A 57 7.75 -1.87 6.64
C ASN A 57 6.32 -1.95 6.11
N ALA A 58 5.94 -1.08 5.17
CA ALA A 58 4.62 -1.14 4.52
C ALA A 58 4.48 -2.40 3.66
N ILE A 59 5.52 -2.74 2.88
CA ILE A 59 5.56 -3.98 2.07
C ILE A 59 5.54 -5.21 2.97
N ARG A 60 6.40 -5.26 4.00
CA ARG A 60 6.41 -6.38 4.95
C ARG A 60 5.08 -6.54 5.68
N CYS A 61 4.38 -5.44 5.93
CA CYS A 61 3.04 -5.48 6.51
C CYS A 61 2.01 -6.09 5.56
N LEU A 62 2.13 -5.85 4.25
CA LEU A 62 1.30 -6.47 3.21
C LEU A 62 1.59 -7.97 3.12
N GLU A 63 2.87 -8.35 3.06
CA GLU A 63 3.33 -9.73 2.96
C GLU A 63 2.86 -10.60 4.13
N ARG A 64 2.73 -10.01 5.32
CA ARG A 64 2.24 -10.70 6.52
C ARG A 64 0.72 -10.87 6.59
N GLN A 65 -0.04 -10.27 5.66
CA GLN A 65 -1.49 -10.41 5.70
C GLN A 65 -1.88 -11.75 5.09
N PRO A 66 -2.73 -12.55 5.78
CA PRO A 66 -3.17 -13.84 5.26
C PRO A 66 -3.86 -13.71 3.90
N CYS A 67 -4.62 -12.62 3.71
CA CYS A 67 -5.32 -12.31 2.47
C CYS A 67 -4.40 -11.93 1.28
N TYR A 68 -3.11 -11.71 1.52
CA TYR A 68 -2.10 -11.52 0.47
C TYR A 68 -1.45 -12.86 0.09
N GLU A 69 -1.09 -13.69 1.07
CA GLU A 69 -0.54 -15.04 0.83
C GLU A 69 -1.53 -15.96 0.10
N GLU A 70 -2.83 -15.89 0.41
CA GLU A 70 -3.88 -16.64 -0.30
C GLU A 70 -3.94 -16.37 -1.81
N ARG A 71 -3.32 -15.28 -2.31
CA ARG A 71 -3.26 -14.97 -3.75
C ARG A 71 -1.98 -15.42 -4.43
N THR A 72 -0.91 -15.68 -3.69
CA THR A 72 0.41 -15.95 -4.30
C THR A 72 0.65 -17.44 -4.61
N ASP A 73 -0.27 -18.31 -4.19
CA ASP A 73 -0.34 -19.72 -4.57
C ASP A 73 -1.21 -19.91 -5.83
N ARG A 74 -0.73 -19.41 -6.98
CA ARG A 74 -1.37 -19.69 -8.28
C ARG A 74 -0.41 -19.58 -9.46
#